data_AF-A0A1Y5GA35-F1
#
_entry.id   AF-A0A1Y5GA35-F1
#
_cell.length_a   1.000
_cell.length_b   1.000
_cell.length_c   1.000
_cell.angle_alpha   90.00
_cell.angle_beta   90.00
_cell.angle_gamma   90.00
#
_symmetry.space_group_name_H-M   'P 1'
#
loop_
_entity.id
_entity.type
_entity.pdbx_description
1 polymer ?
#
loop_
_entity_poly.entity_id
_entity_poly.type
_entity_poly.pdbx_seq_one_letter_code
_entity_poly.pdbx_strand_id
1 'polypeptide(L)' 'MKILGMIIIAFGLVDLIGSHMEFDLWGSYIGVQLPEQLWQFSSYIEIAIGYLVIKLAPGNTEEAVES' A
#
# COMPACT_ATOMS: atom_id res chain seq x y z
N MET A 1 -3.63 14.91 4.87
CA MET A 1 -3.00 14.21 3.73
C MET A 1 -1.88 13.25 4.17
N LYS A 2 -0.88 13.69 4.94
CA LYS A 2 0.24 12.83 5.39
C LYS A 2 -0.20 11.56 6.16
N ILE A 3 -1.10 11.71 7.13
CA ILE A 3 -1.64 10.58 7.92
C ILE A 3 -2.37 9.57 7.03
N LEU A 4 -3.16 10.04 6.06
CA LEU A 4 -3.85 9.17 5.10
C LEU A 4 -2.84 8.41 4.24
N GLY A 5 -1.79 9.06 3.76
CA GLY A 5 -0.73 8.40 3.00
C GLY A 5 0.00 7.33 3.81
N MET A 6 0.31 7.59 5.09
CA MET A 6 0.90 6.57 5.97
C MET A 6 -0.03 5.37 6.20
N ILE A 7 -1.34 5.60 6.36
CA ILE A 7 -2.33 4.52 6.51
C ILE A 7 -2.39 3.67 5.23
N ILE A 8 -2.35 4.29 4.06
CA ILE A 8 -2.37 3.58 2.78
C ILE A 8 -1.08 2.74 2.60
N ILE A 9 0.09 3.28 2.97
CA ILE A 9 1.34 2.52 2.94
C ILE A 9 1.28 1.35 3.93
N ALA A 10 0.80 1.58 5.15
CA ALA A 10 0.65 0.51 6.14
C ALA A 10 -0.29 -0.59 5.65
N PHE A 11 -1.39 -0.23 4.98
CA PHE A 11 -2.30 -1.19 4.35
C PHE A 11 -1.59 -2.01 3.27
N GLY A 12 -0.87 -1.37 2.34
CA GLY A 12 -0.12 -2.08 1.30
C GLY A 12 1.03 -2.93 1.82
N LEU A 13 1.64 -2.58 2.97
CA LEU A 13 2.61 -3.44 3.64
C LEU A 13 1.96 -4.69 4.25
N VAL A 14 0.77 -4.55 4.83
CA VAL A 14 0.02 -5.71 5.34
C VAL A 14 -0.45 -6.59 4.18
N ASP A 15 -0.86 -6.01 3.04
CA ASP A 15 -1.21 -6.77 1.83
C ASP A 15 0.02 -7.46 1.21
N LEU A 16 1.20 -6.82 1.23
CA LEU A 16 2.46 -7.42 0.77
C LEU A 16 2.86 -8.62 1.64
N ILE A 17 2.88 -8.44 2.97
CA ILE A 17 3.21 -9.52 3.92
C ILE A 17 2.14 -10.62 3.83
N GLY A 18 0.87 -10.23 3.72
CA GLY A 18 -0.25 -11.13 3.55
C GLY A 18 -0.07 -12.01 2.31
N SER A 19 0.29 -11.43 1.17
CA SER A 19 0.54 -12.16 -0.06
C SER A 19 1.67 -13.19 0.05
N HIS A 20 2.73 -12.90 0.82
CA HIS A 20 3.83 -13.84 1.07
C HIS A 20 3.45 -14.99 2.04
N MET A 21 2.39 -14.80 2.82
CA MET A 21 1.86 -15.79 3.76
C MET A 21 0.57 -16.47 3.25
N GLU A 22 0.23 -16.32 1.97
CA GLU A 22 -1.02 -16.80 1.36
C GLU A 22 -2.29 -16.24 2.04
N PHE A 23 -2.19 -15.08 2.70
CA PHE A 23 -3.28 -14.42 3.42
C PHE A 23 -3.97 -13.39 2.53
N ASP A 24 -5.10 -13.78 1.96
CA ASP A 24 -5.90 -12.97 1.03
C ASP A 24 -6.78 -11.92 1.75
N LEU A 25 -6.32 -10.68 1.84
CA LEU A 25 -7.10 -9.54 2.35
C LEU A 25 -8.28 -9.17 1.45
N TRP A 26 -8.05 -9.18 0.14
CA TRP A 26 -9.02 -8.72 -0.84
C TRP A 26 -10.20 -9.68 -0.97
N GLY A 27 -9.96 -10.98 -1.11
CA GLY A 27 -11.01 -11.99 -1.14
C GLY A 27 -11.58 -12.32 0.23
N SER A 28 -10.75 -12.47 1.28
CA SER A 28 -11.25 -12.93 2.59
C SER A 28 -11.89 -11.84 3.45
N TYR A 29 -11.43 -10.59 3.35
CA TYR A 29 -11.94 -9.49 4.19
C TYR A 29 -12.77 -8.48 3.39
N ILE A 30 -12.39 -8.19 2.15
CA ILE A 30 -13.07 -7.20 1.30
C ILE A 30 -14.13 -7.86 0.40
N GLY A 31 -14.05 -9.18 0.18
CA GLY A 31 -14.99 -9.94 -0.65
C GLY A 31 -14.79 -9.74 -2.16
N VAL A 32 -13.64 -9.21 -2.56
CA VAL A 32 -13.26 -8.99 -3.96
C VAL A 32 -12.18 -9.99 -4.34
N GLN A 33 -12.55 -10.99 -5.14
CA GLN A 33 -11.58 -11.97 -5.63
C GLN A 33 -10.73 -11.34 -6.73
N LEU A 34 -9.48 -11.02 -6.41
CA LEU A 34 -8.51 -10.58 -7.40
C LEU A 34 -7.85 -11.80 -8.06
N PRO A 35 -7.59 -11.76 -9.38
CA PRO A 35 -6.69 -12.71 -10.01
C PRO A 35 -5.31 -12.70 -9.33
N GLU A 36 -4.68 -13.87 -9.19
CA GLU A 36 -3.40 -14.06 -8.48
C GLU A 36 -2.34 -13.01 -8.84
N GLN A 37 -2.19 -12.69 -10.13
CA GLN A 37 -1.23 -11.68 -10.56
C GLN A 37 -1.61 -10.28 -10.01
N LEU A 38 -2.88 -9.90 -10.08
CA LEU A 38 -3.33 -8.59 -9.60
C LEU A 38 -3.29 -8.48 -8.08
N TRP A 39 -3.51 -9.58 -7.37
CA TRP A 39 -3.37 -9.62 -5.92
C TRP A 39 -1.90 -9.53 -5.47
N GLN A 40 -0.97 -10.18 -6.17
CA GLN A 40 0.46 -9.99 -5.89
C GLN A 40 0.94 -8.56 -6.21
N PHE A 41 0.31 -7.89 -7.18
CA PHE A 41 0.64 -6.51 -7.54
C PHE A 41 -0.14 -5.43 -6.76
N SER A 42 -1.24 -5.75 -6.08
CA SER A 42 -2.10 -4.77 -5.37
C SER A 42 -1.33 -4.04 -4.28
N SER A 43 -0.56 -4.79 -3.49
CA SER A 43 0.32 -4.26 -2.45
C SER A 43 1.30 -3.20 -2.96
N TYR A 44 1.93 -3.42 -4.12
CA TYR A 44 2.85 -2.45 -4.73
C TYR A 44 2.12 -1.17 -5.18
N ILE A 45 0.90 -1.31 -5.72
CA ILE A 45 0.07 -0.18 -6.15
C ILE A 45 -0.35 0.64 -4.94
N GLU A 46 -0.75 0.00 -3.85
CA GLU A 46 -1.16 0.65 -2.60
C GLU A 46 0.01 1.40 -1.96
N ILE A 47 1.19 0.77 -1.83
CA ILE A 47 2.40 1.43 -1.33
C ILE A 47 2.77 2.63 -2.22
N ALA A 48 2.72 2.48 -3.54
CA ALA A 48 3.04 3.56 -4.48
C ALA A 48 2.06 4.74 -4.37
N ILE A 49 0.74 4.47 -4.27
CA ILE A 49 -0.28 5.50 -4.08
C ILE A 49 -0.10 6.18 -2.72
N GLY A 50 0.14 5.41 -1.66
CA GLY A 50 0.37 5.95 -0.32
C GLY A 50 1.60 6.86 -0.28
N TYR A 51 2.70 6.46 -0.91
CA TYR A 51 3.90 7.29 -1.05
C TYR A 51 3.63 8.57 -1.84
N LEU A 52 2.90 8.48 -2.95
CA LEU A 52 2.53 9.63 -3.77
C LEU A 52 1.63 10.61 -3.01
N VAL A 53 0.68 10.11 -2.20
CA VAL A 53 -0.17 10.92 -1.32
C VAL A 53 0.65 11.64 -0.24
N ILE A 54 1.68 11.00 0.32
CA ILE A 54 2.61 11.66 1.25
C ILE A 54 3.41 12.75 0.54
N LYS A 55 3.94 12.46 -0.66
CA LYS A 55 4.78 13.38 -1.43
C LYS A 55 4.03 14.63 -1.91
N LEU A 56 2.75 14.48 -2.26
CA LEU A 56 1.88 15.58 -2.67
C LEU A 56 1.26 16.34 -1.48
N ALA A 57 1.44 15.86 -0.25
CA ALA A 57 0.94 16.55 0.93
C ALA A 57 1.73 17.84 1.18
N PRO A 58 1.08 19.02 1.25
CA PRO A 58 1.76 20.28 1.50
C PRO A 58 2.49 20.24 2.85
N GLY A 59 3.78 20.59 2.84
CA GLY A 59 4.67 20.61 4.00
C GLY A 59 5.57 19.38 4.17
N ASN A 60 5.73 18.50 3.18
CA ASN A 60 6.63 17.33 3.22
C ASN A 60 7.80 17.41 2.21
N THR A 61 8.26 18.62 1.88
CA THR A 61 9.39 18.84 0.95
C THR A 61 10.73 18.28 1.45
N GLU A 62 10.82 17.81 2.69
CA GLU A 62 12.06 17.27 3.25
C GLU A 62 11.77 15.90 3.88
N GLU A 63 12.77 15.01 3.79
CA GLU A 63 12.84 13.64 4.30
C GLU A 63 12.19 12.56 3.42
N ALA A 64 12.95 12.05 2.45
CA ALA A 64 13.21 10.60 2.27
C ALA A 64 13.80 10.30 0.89
N VAL A 65 15.08 10.64 0.65
CA VAL A 65 16.06 9.80 -0.09
C VAL A 65 17.46 10.28 0.33
N GLU A 66 17.96 9.83 1.48
CA GLU A 66 19.40 9.71 1.68
C GLU A 66 19.70 8.23 1.93
N SER A 67 20.29 7.62 0.91
CA SER A 67 21.01 6.34 0.95
C SER A 67 22.27 6.52 0.12
#